data_AF-U6FQV0-F1
#
_entry.id   AF-U6FQV0-F1
#
_cell.length_a   1.000
_cell.length_b   1.000
_cell.length_c   1.000
_cell.angle_alpha   90.00
_cell.angle_beta   90.00
_cell.angle_gamma   90.00
#
_symmetry.space_group_name_H-M   'P 1'
#
loop_
_entity.id
_entity.type
_entity.pdbx_description
1 polymer ?
#
loop_
_entity_poly.entity_id
_entity_poly.type
_entity_poly.pdbx_seq_one_letter_code
_entity_poly.pdbx_strand_id
1 'polypeptide(L)'
;DLPPIDAVVISHNHYDHLDVNSVRDLSDRFPQAHWFVPSGCRDFILSTANEANESRVHDFLWWEERPVGDTGVKAVFTPTQHWSARNFLFDSFATLWGSWALIGPKHRVWFGGDTGYCDAFKEIGGHLGPFDVAAIPIGAYEPR
;
A
#
# COMPACT_ATOMS: atom_id res chain seq x y z
N ASP A 1 -9.57 -19.46 1.67
CA ASP A 1 -9.85 -18.92 0.33
C ASP A 1 -10.20 -17.44 0.39
N LEU A 2 -9.76 -16.67 -0.61
CA LEU A 2 -10.15 -15.27 -0.81
C LEU A 2 -11.27 -15.17 -1.86
N PRO A 3 -12.25 -14.26 -1.68
CA PRO A 3 -13.18 -13.90 -2.75
C PRO A 3 -12.42 -13.19 -3.89
N PRO A 4 -13.07 -12.92 -5.04
CA PRO A 4 -12.53 -11.98 -6.01
C PRO A 4 -12.13 -10.66 -5.34
N ILE A 5 -10.96 -10.14 -5.69
CA ILE A 5 -10.46 -8.84 -5.21
C ILE A 5 -10.27 -7.89 -6.37
N ASP A 6 -10.52 -6.59 -6.13
CA ASP A 6 -10.35 -5.52 -7.12
C ASP A 6 -8.99 -4.82 -6.99
N ALA A 7 -8.36 -4.87 -5.81
CA ALA A 7 -7.08 -4.24 -5.56
C ALA A 7 -6.25 -4.89 -4.46
N VAL A 8 -4.94 -4.69 -4.57
CA VAL A 8 -3.92 -4.93 -3.55
C VAL A 8 -3.19 -3.62 -3.29
N VAL A 9 -3.02 -3.26 -2.02
CA VAL A 9 -2.26 -2.06 -1.59
C VAL A 9 -1.00 -2.49 -0.84
N ILE A 10 0.12 -1.85 -1.14
CA ILE A 10 1.42 -2.11 -0.48
C ILE A 10 1.85 -0.84 0.26
N SER A 11 2.18 -0.95 1.54
CA SER A 11 2.63 0.21 2.35
C SER A 11 4.10 0.55 2.10
N HIS A 12 4.96 -0.47 2.02
CA HIS A 12 6.41 -0.35 1.82
C HIS A 12 7.00 -1.71 1.41
N ASN A 13 8.30 -1.74 1.09
CA ASN A 13 8.92 -2.89 0.42
C ASN A 13 9.50 -3.96 1.36
N HIS A 14 9.33 -3.89 2.69
CA HIS A 14 9.87 -4.91 3.60
C HIS A 14 9.23 -6.29 3.35
N TYR A 15 9.96 -7.35 3.69
CA TYR A 15 9.57 -8.73 3.38
C TYR A 15 8.23 -9.17 3.98
N ASP A 16 7.89 -8.65 5.15
CA ASP A 16 6.65 -8.91 5.88
C ASP A 16 5.46 -8.09 5.35
N HIS A 17 5.70 -7.10 4.49
CA HIS A 17 4.68 -6.30 3.82
C HIS A 17 4.61 -6.51 2.29
N LEU A 18 5.65 -7.09 1.71
CA LEU A 18 5.77 -7.37 0.27
C LEU A 18 6.45 -8.73 0.06
N ASP A 19 5.66 -9.79 0.13
CA ASP A 19 6.11 -11.17 -0.04
C ASP A 19 6.04 -11.63 -1.50
N VAL A 20 7.10 -12.32 -1.95
CA VAL A 20 7.26 -12.81 -3.34
C VAL A 20 6.21 -13.83 -3.71
N ASN A 21 5.91 -14.77 -2.80
CA ASN A 21 4.95 -15.84 -3.10
C ASN A 21 3.54 -15.27 -3.17
N SER A 22 3.20 -14.35 -2.27
CA SER A 22 1.93 -13.64 -2.27
C SER A 22 1.72 -12.83 -3.55
N VAL A 23 2.76 -12.16 -4.07
CA VAL A 23 2.68 -11.44 -5.35
C VAL A 23 2.33 -12.40 -6.50
N ARG A 24 3.01 -13.55 -6.59
CA ARG A 24 2.75 -14.57 -7.61
C ARG A 24 1.36 -15.18 -7.50
N ASP A 25 0.99 -15.64 -6.32
CA ASP A 25 -0.28 -16.31 -6.09
C ASP A 25 -1.48 -15.38 -6.37
N LEU A 26 -1.37 -14.11 -5.96
CA LEU A 26 -2.42 -13.11 -6.21
C LEU A 26 -2.47 -12.67 -7.67
N SER A 27 -1.32 -12.52 -8.36
CA SER A 27 -1.31 -12.19 -9.79
C SER A 27 -1.97 -13.28 -10.63
N ASP A 28 -1.74 -14.55 -10.27
CA ASP A 28 -2.26 -15.69 -11.00
C ASP A 28 -3.76 -15.87 -10.75
N ARG A 29 -4.19 -15.69 -9.49
CA ARG A 29 -5.58 -15.89 -9.09
C ARG A 29 -6.48 -14.70 -9.47
N PHE A 30 -5.94 -13.49 -9.48
CA PHE A 30 -6.70 -12.25 -9.69
C PHE A 30 -5.98 -11.31 -10.68
N PRO A 31 -5.76 -11.72 -11.95
CA PRO A 31 -5.01 -10.94 -12.93
C PRO A 31 -5.66 -9.57 -13.27
N GLN A 32 -6.93 -9.39 -12.93
CA GLN A 32 -7.66 -8.12 -13.07
C GLN A 32 -7.46 -7.14 -11.91
N ALA A 33 -6.88 -7.57 -10.78
CA ALA A 33 -6.72 -6.71 -9.62
C ALA A 33 -5.74 -5.56 -9.90
N HIS A 34 -6.01 -4.39 -9.34
CA HIS A 34 -5.09 -3.26 -9.35
C HIS A 34 -4.04 -3.43 -8.25
N TRP A 35 -2.77 -3.22 -8.59
CA TRP A 35 -1.69 -3.13 -7.61
C TRP A 35 -1.37 -1.66 -7.39
N PHE A 36 -1.57 -1.18 -6.17
CA PHE A 36 -1.22 0.18 -5.75
C PHE A 36 -0.03 0.11 -4.82
N VAL A 37 1.10 0.65 -5.27
CA VAL A 37 2.38 0.48 -4.60
C VAL A 37 3.09 1.82 -4.40
N PRO A 38 3.98 1.93 -3.41
CA PRO A 38 4.80 3.12 -3.24
C PRO A 38 5.76 3.26 -4.43
N SER A 39 6.08 4.50 -4.78
CA SER A 39 7.06 4.79 -5.83
C SER A 39 8.35 3.98 -5.65
N GLY A 40 8.77 3.31 -6.72
CA GLY A 40 9.94 2.43 -6.76
C GLY A 40 9.64 0.94 -6.53
N CYS A 41 8.38 0.58 -6.22
CA CYS A 41 7.99 -0.82 -6.02
C CYS A 41 7.34 -1.47 -7.25
N ARG A 42 6.91 -0.70 -8.26
CA ARG A 42 6.26 -1.25 -9.46
C ARG A 42 7.08 -2.29 -10.20
N ASP A 43 8.35 -2.01 -10.46
CA ASP A 43 9.21 -2.94 -11.20
C ASP A 43 9.40 -4.26 -10.44
N PHE A 44 9.38 -4.21 -9.11
CA PHE A 44 9.38 -5.42 -8.29
C PHE A 44 8.11 -6.26 -8.52
N ILE A 45 6.92 -5.63 -8.55
CA ILE A 45 5.66 -6.34 -8.85
C ILE A 45 5.72 -6.96 -10.25
N LEU A 46 6.10 -6.17 -11.26
CA LEU A 46 6.12 -6.61 -12.66
C LEU A 46 7.12 -7.73 -12.91
N SER A 47 8.27 -7.71 -12.24
CA SER A 47 9.28 -8.77 -12.37
C SER A 47 8.98 -10.02 -11.55
N THR A 48 8.10 -9.93 -10.55
CA THR A 48 7.80 -11.04 -9.64
C THR A 48 6.53 -11.80 -10.02
N ALA A 49 5.50 -11.09 -10.48
CA ALA A 49 4.22 -11.67 -10.90
C ALA A 49 4.39 -12.57 -12.14
N ASN A 50 3.65 -13.68 -12.21
CA ASN A 50 3.67 -14.51 -13.42
C ASN A 50 2.80 -13.89 -14.53
N GLU A 51 1.68 -13.27 -14.13
CA GLU A 51 0.72 -12.60 -15.00
C GLU A 51 0.47 -11.17 -14.50
N ALA A 52 1.33 -10.22 -14.90
CA ALA A 52 1.11 -8.80 -14.58
C ALA A 52 0.59 -8.03 -15.79
N ASN A 53 -0.63 -7.51 -15.67
CA ASN A 53 -1.06 -6.44 -16.55
C ASN A 53 -0.39 -5.14 -16.10
N GLU A 54 0.61 -4.69 -16.87
CA GLU A 54 1.37 -3.49 -16.57
C GLU A 54 0.49 -2.23 -16.36
N SER A 55 -0.64 -2.14 -17.07
CA SER A 55 -1.59 -1.03 -16.92
C SER A 55 -2.35 -1.04 -15.58
N ARG A 56 -2.22 -2.12 -14.80
CA ARG A 56 -2.86 -2.31 -13.50
C ARG A 56 -1.90 -2.18 -12.32
N VAL A 57 -0.62 -1.94 -12.56
CA VAL A 57 0.37 -1.68 -11.50
C VAL A 57 0.73 -0.19 -11.49
N HIS A 58 0.41 0.46 -10.38
CA HIS A 58 0.46 1.92 -10.23
C HIS A 58 1.40 2.28 -9.08
N ASP A 59 2.46 3.04 -9.40
CA ASP A 59 3.29 3.70 -8.39
C ASP A 59 2.61 4.97 -7.89
N PHE A 60 2.78 5.25 -6.60
CA PHE A 60 2.26 6.45 -5.95
C PHE A 60 3.35 7.22 -5.21
N LEU A 61 3.30 8.54 -5.35
CA LEU A 61 3.83 9.47 -4.37
C LEU A 61 2.76 9.78 -3.32
N TRP A 62 3.18 10.36 -2.17
CA TRP A 62 2.21 10.80 -1.18
C TRP A 62 1.23 11.82 -1.74
N TRP A 63 -0.01 11.71 -1.29
CA TRP A 63 -1.18 12.48 -1.71
C TRP A 63 -1.66 12.23 -3.13
N GLU A 64 -1.01 11.34 -3.89
CA GLU A 64 -1.57 10.86 -5.14
C GLU A 64 -2.74 9.92 -4.90
N GLU A 65 -3.69 9.94 -5.83
CA GLU A 65 -4.92 9.17 -5.74
C GLU A 65 -5.31 8.56 -7.09
N ARG A 66 -5.90 7.36 -7.06
CA ARG A 66 -6.50 6.73 -8.25
C ARG A 66 -7.78 5.99 -7.90
N PRO A 67 -8.72 5.88 -8.86
CA PRO A 67 -9.88 5.01 -8.69
C PRO A 67 -9.45 3.54 -8.67
N VAL A 68 -10.19 2.74 -7.90
CA VAL A 68 -10.10 1.28 -7.89
C VAL A 68 -11.07 0.73 -8.94
N GLY A 69 -10.64 0.70 -10.20
CA GLY A 69 -11.51 0.36 -11.33
C GLY A 69 -12.81 1.16 -11.30
N ASP A 70 -13.94 0.47 -11.51
CA ASP A 70 -15.29 1.07 -11.48
C ASP A 70 -16.02 0.84 -10.15
N THR A 71 -15.30 0.50 -9.07
CA THR A 71 -15.91 0.17 -7.77
C THR A 71 -16.51 1.38 -7.04
N GLY A 72 -16.20 2.60 -7.50
CA GLY A 72 -16.51 3.85 -6.80
C GLY A 72 -15.61 4.11 -5.57
N VAL A 73 -14.61 3.27 -5.33
CA VAL A 73 -13.58 3.47 -4.30
C VAL A 73 -12.38 4.18 -4.92
N LYS A 74 -11.79 5.11 -4.16
CA LYS A 74 -10.53 5.77 -4.49
C LYS A 74 -9.46 5.38 -3.48
N ALA A 75 -8.28 5.01 -3.97
CA ALA A 75 -7.10 4.80 -3.14
C ALA A 75 -6.25 6.07 -3.14
N VAL A 76 -5.91 6.58 -1.96
CA VAL A 76 -5.00 7.71 -1.75
C VAL A 76 -3.80 7.22 -0.96
N PHE A 77 -2.59 7.44 -1.47
CA PHE A 77 -1.37 7.08 -0.75
C PHE A 77 -0.99 8.21 0.20
N THR A 78 -0.86 7.94 1.49
CA THR A 78 -0.64 8.98 2.52
C THR A 78 0.69 8.80 3.27
N PRO A 79 1.29 9.87 3.81
CA PRO A 79 2.58 9.76 4.50
C PRO A 79 2.54 8.90 5.77
N THR A 80 3.67 8.29 6.11
CA THR A 80 3.94 7.65 7.42
C THR A 80 5.38 7.89 7.84
N GLN A 81 5.70 7.67 9.13
CA GLN A 81 7.06 7.72 9.62
C GLN A 81 7.67 6.31 9.64
N HIS A 82 8.34 5.93 8.56
CA HIS A 82 9.00 4.64 8.39
C HIS A 82 10.19 4.72 7.42
N TRP A 83 10.62 3.59 6.87
CA TRP A 83 11.72 3.44 5.92
C TRP A 83 11.45 2.25 4.97
N SER A 84 12.40 1.97 4.08
CA SER A 84 12.29 0.87 3.11
C SER A 84 13.65 0.19 2.90
N ALA A 85 13.68 -1.15 2.83
CA ALA A 85 14.78 -1.94 2.28
C ALA A 85 14.35 -3.39 2.03
N ARG A 86 14.88 -4.02 0.98
CA ARG A 86 14.90 -5.48 0.84
C ARG A 86 16.31 -6.04 0.94
N ASN A 87 17.31 -5.22 0.66
CA ASN A 87 18.70 -5.51 0.90
C ASN A 87 19.39 -4.30 1.51
N PHE A 88 19.45 -4.26 2.83
CA PHE A 88 19.94 -3.13 3.64
C PHE A 88 21.29 -2.55 3.15
N LEU A 89 22.16 -3.38 2.56
CA LEU A 89 23.47 -2.96 2.06
C LEU A 89 23.42 -2.16 0.74
N PHE A 90 22.33 -2.23 -0.03
CA PHE A 90 22.26 -1.69 -1.39
C PHE A 90 21.01 -0.87 -1.71
N ASP A 91 19.90 -1.04 -0.99
CA ASP A 91 18.61 -0.43 -1.35
C ASP A 91 17.88 0.31 -0.21
N SER A 92 18.60 0.60 0.89
CA SER A 92 18.05 1.39 1.99
C SER A 92 17.53 2.74 1.48
N PHE A 93 16.24 3.03 1.75
CA PHE A 93 15.51 4.23 1.30
C PHE A 93 15.37 4.39 -0.22
N ALA A 94 15.56 3.33 -1.01
CA ALA A 94 15.45 3.38 -2.48
C ALA A 94 14.00 3.43 -2.99
N THR A 95 13.01 3.08 -2.16
CA THR A 95 11.59 3.12 -2.50
C THR A 95 10.83 3.96 -1.47
N LEU A 96 9.66 4.46 -1.84
CA LEU A 96 8.82 5.17 -0.88
C LEU A 96 8.14 4.19 0.09
N TRP A 97 7.60 4.73 1.19
CA TRP A 97 6.78 4.04 2.18
C TRP A 97 5.59 4.92 2.54
N GLY A 98 4.53 4.34 3.10
CA GLY A 98 3.35 5.13 3.46
C GLY A 98 2.18 4.30 3.97
N SER A 99 1.05 4.95 4.01
CA SER A 99 -0.25 4.45 4.42
C SER A 99 -1.25 4.61 3.28
N TRP A 100 -2.44 4.02 3.43
CA TRP A 100 -3.48 4.09 2.41
C TRP A 100 -4.80 4.56 3.00
N ALA A 101 -5.40 5.58 2.40
CA ALA A 101 -6.80 5.90 2.59
C ALA A 101 -7.63 5.32 1.43
N LEU A 102 -8.56 4.43 1.74
CA LEU A 102 -9.53 3.85 0.81
C LEU A 102 -10.87 4.54 1.04
N ILE A 103 -11.27 5.38 0.10
CA ILE A 103 -12.42 6.27 0.21
C ILE A 103 -13.50 5.78 -0.75
N GLY A 104 -14.53 5.13 -0.19
CA GLY A 104 -15.71 4.70 -0.93
C GLY A 104 -16.89 5.67 -0.81
N PRO A 105 -18.01 5.37 -1.48
CA PRO A 105 -19.20 6.22 -1.47
C PRO A 105 -19.89 6.29 -0.10
N LYS A 106 -19.71 5.26 0.74
CA LYS A 106 -20.35 5.14 2.06
C LYS A 106 -19.36 5.03 3.21
N HIS A 107 -18.21 4.40 2.98
CA HIS A 107 -17.24 4.08 4.02
C HIS A 107 -15.83 4.50 3.60
N ARG A 108 -15.03 4.88 4.59
CA ARG A 108 -13.62 5.24 4.46
C ARG A 108 -12.79 4.40 5.42
N VAL A 109 -11.76 3.76 4.90
CA VAL A 109 -10.82 2.95 5.69
C VAL A 109 -9.43 3.54 5.56
N TRP A 110 -8.70 3.61 6.66
CA TRP A 110 -7.28 3.96 6.67
C TRP A 110 -6.43 2.77 7.09
N PHE A 111 -5.38 2.47 6.32
CA PHE A 111 -4.40 1.43 6.63
C PHE A 111 -3.03 2.09 6.85
N GLY A 112 -2.50 1.99 8.07
CA GLY A 112 -1.32 2.74 8.49
C GLY A 112 0.03 2.22 8.00
N GLY A 113 0.10 1.00 7.43
CA GLY A 113 1.38 0.33 7.23
C GLY A 113 2.16 0.20 8.54
N ASP A 114 3.48 0.23 8.44
CA ASP A 114 4.34 0.42 9.61
C ASP A 114 4.62 1.89 9.82
N THR A 115 4.46 2.36 11.05
CA THR A 115 4.68 3.78 11.37
C THR A 115 4.86 4.01 12.86
N GLY A 116 5.73 4.97 13.19
CA GLY A 116 5.71 5.65 14.50
C GLY A 116 4.72 6.81 14.50
N TYR A 117 4.46 7.39 15.68
CA TYR A 117 3.62 8.59 15.81
C TYR A 117 4.31 9.82 15.19
N CYS A 118 3.59 10.57 14.34
CA CYS A 118 4.07 11.79 13.69
C CYS A 118 2.90 12.73 13.34
N ASP A 119 3.17 13.94 12.84
CA ASP A 119 2.12 14.92 12.51
C ASP A 119 1.23 14.51 11.33
N ALA A 120 1.69 13.59 10.48
CA ALA A 120 0.94 13.11 9.32
C ALA A 120 -0.45 12.58 9.69
N PHE A 121 -0.62 11.96 10.87
CA PHE A 121 -1.92 11.46 11.33
C PHE A 121 -2.98 12.56 11.41
N LYS A 122 -2.61 13.75 11.91
CA LYS A 122 -3.53 14.88 12.04
C LYS A 122 -3.84 15.48 10.68
N GLU A 123 -2.82 15.59 9.82
CA GLU A 123 -2.97 16.08 8.45
C GLU A 123 -3.94 15.19 7.64
N ILE A 124 -3.71 13.87 7.66
CA ILE A 124 -4.56 12.88 6.99
C ILE A 124 -6.00 12.96 7.51
N GLY A 125 -6.17 13.02 8.84
CA GLY A 125 -7.49 13.14 9.46
C GLY A 125 -8.22 14.42 9.06
N GLY A 126 -7.50 15.54 8.97
CA GLY A 126 -8.06 16.83 8.55
C GLY A 126 -8.43 16.88 7.06
N HIS A 127 -7.65 16.23 6.19
CA HIS A 127 -7.87 16.25 4.74
C HIS A 127 -8.88 15.19 4.26
N LEU A 128 -8.82 13.98 4.81
CA LEU A 128 -9.50 12.81 4.26
C LEU A 128 -10.54 12.19 5.21
N GLY A 129 -10.60 12.64 6.47
CA GLY A 129 -11.56 12.16 7.45
C GLY A 129 -13.00 12.65 7.25
N PRO A 130 -13.94 12.19 8.10
CA PRO A 130 -13.74 11.15 9.11
C PRO A 130 -13.57 9.76 8.48
N PHE A 131 -12.80 8.89 9.12
CA PHE A 131 -12.66 7.48 8.75
C PHE A 131 -13.60 6.63 9.61
N ASP A 132 -14.19 5.60 9.01
CA ASP A 132 -15.01 4.61 9.72
C ASP A 132 -14.13 3.59 10.45
N VAL A 133 -13.02 3.19 9.81
CA VAL A 133 -12.10 2.17 10.32
C VAL A 133 -10.66 2.58 10.08
N ALA A 134 -9.79 2.33 11.06
CA ALA A 134 -8.34 2.45 10.93
C ALA A 134 -7.65 1.15 11.35
N ALA A 135 -6.79 0.61 10.48
CA ALA A 135 -5.89 -0.48 10.79
C ALA A 135 -4.51 0.10 11.16
N ILE A 136 -4.14 -0.02 12.44
CA ILE A 136 -2.96 0.64 13.04
C ILE A 136 -2.03 -0.44 13.61
N PRO A 137 -0.71 -0.40 13.35
CA PRO A 137 0.24 -1.33 13.95
C PRO A 137 0.37 -1.09 15.46
N ILE A 138 0.47 -2.18 16.23
CA ILE A 138 0.60 -2.13 17.70
C ILE A 138 1.78 -2.95 18.24
N GLY A 139 2.60 -3.54 17.36
CA GLY A 139 3.73 -4.42 17.69
C GLY A 139 5.08 -3.82 17.27
N ALA A 140 6.15 -4.63 17.39
CA ALA A 140 7.51 -4.28 16.94
C ALA A 140 8.08 -2.94 17.48
N TYR A 141 7.74 -2.60 18.73
CA TYR A 141 8.08 -1.30 19.34
C TYR A 141 9.16 -1.37 20.44
N GLU A 142 9.70 -2.56 20.75
CA GLU A 142 10.74 -2.73 21.77
C GLU A 142 12.08 -3.19 21.17
N PRO A 143 13.22 -2.73 21.72
CA PRO A 143 13.35 -1.68 22.74
C PRO A 143 13.02 -0.28 22.18
N ARG A 144 12.78 0.69 23.06
CA ARG A 144 12.48 2.10 22.67
C ARG A 144 13.72 2.96 22.59
#